data_AF-A0A432FS68-F1
#
_entry.id   AF-A0A432FS68-F1
#
_cell.length_a   1.000
_cell.length_b   1.000
_cell.length_c   1.000
_cell.angle_alpha   90.00
_cell.angle_beta   90.00
_cell.angle_gamma   90.00
#
_symmetry.space_group_name_H-M   'P 1'
#
loop_
_entity.id
_entity.type
_entity.pdbx_description
1 polymer ?
#
loop_
_entity_poly.entity_id
_entity_poly.type
_entity_poly.pdbx_seq_one_letter_code
_entity_poly.pdbx_strand_id
1 'polypeptide(L)'
;AASAPEVEKRIDAFIAAAGKEIESMSEAEFQAHKAGLISKLRKKDQNTMERALRYMDNLERKHQGFDYRQRLADIVAQLDRDSLLAFYRQRLLEKLRHLVVYSPGTRFPEKEADRAKVPSST
;
A
#
# COMPACT_ATOMS: atom_id res chain seq x y z
N ALA A 1 22.74 10.29 6.72
CA ALA A 1 22.31 8.97 6.19
C ALA A 1 21.86 8.13 7.38
N ALA A 2 20.74 7.43 7.27
CA ALA A 2 20.23 6.52 8.30
C ALA A 2 20.69 5.09 7.99
N SER A 3 20.86 4.25 9.02
CA SER A 3 21.07 2.81 8.84
C SER A 3 19.76 2.13 8.44
N ALA A 4 19.84 0.90 7.92
CA ALA A 4 18.66 0.15 7.52
C ALA A 4 17.66 -0.07 8.68
N PRO A 5 18.10 -0.44 9.90
CA PRO A 5 17.19 -0.55 11.06
C PRO A 5 16.57 0.79 11.49
N GLU A 6 17.28 1.90 11.31
CA GLU A 6 16.73 3.23 11.61
C GLU A 6 15.63 3.62 10.60
N VAL A 7 15.76 3.20 9.34
CA VAL A 7 14.70 3.36 8.34
C VAL A 7 13.49 2.48 8.66
N GLU A 8 13.70 1.21 9.04
CA GLU A 8 12.62 0.32 9.48
C GLU A 8 11.83 0.94 10.63
N LYS A 9 12.50 1.40 11.70
CA LYS A 9 11.84 2.04 12.83
C LYS A 9 11.03 3.27 12.44
N ARG A 10 11.50 4.07 11.47
CA ARG A 10 10.75 5.23 10.95
C ARG A 10 9.54 4.81 10.14
N ILE A 11 9.62 3.70 9.40
CA ILE A 11 8.49 3.13 8.69
C ILE A 11 7.42 2.65 9.68
N ASP A 12 7.81 1.96 10.76
CA ASP A 12 6.87 1.53 11.81
C ASP A 12 6.15 2.72 12.45
N ALA A 13 6.90 3.78 12.78
CA ALA A 13 6.34 5.00 13.32
C ALA A 13 5.38 5.68 12.34
N PHE A 14 5.71 5.69 11.05
CA PHE A 14 4.85 6.23 10.00
C PHE A 14 3.56 5.41 9.85
N ILE A 15 3.64 4.08 9.82
CA ILE A 15 2.46 3.21 9.74
C ILE A 15 1.53 3.44 10.93
N ALA A 16 2.07 3.57 12.14
CA ALA A 16 1.28 3.88 13.33
C ALA A 16 0.64 5.29 13.27
N ALA A 17 1.37 6.30 12.78
CA ALA A 17 0.86 7.66 12.62
C ALA A 17 -0.28 7.73 11.58
N ALA A 18 -0.11 7.09 10.43
CA ALA A 18 -1.14 7.06 9.38
C ALA A 18 -2.45 6.40 9.85
N GLY A 19 -2.38 5.40 10.74
CA GLY A 19 -3.58 4.83 11.38
C GLY A 19 -4.35 5.85 12.21
N LYS A 20 -3.64 6.73 12.94
CA LYS A 20 -4.24 7.83 13.70
C LYS A 20 -4.82 8.91 12.78
N GLU A 21 -4.14 9.22 11.69
CA GLU A 21 -4.64 10.16 10.69
C GLU A 21 -5.98 9.70 10.12
N ILE A 22 -6.12 8.42 9.73
CA ILE A 22 -7.38 7.84 9.26
C ILE A 22 -8.47 7.93 10.33
N GLU A 23 -8.14 7.67 11.60
CA GLU A 23 -9.09 7.76 12.71
C GLU A 23 -9.57 9.20 12.97
N SER A 24 -8.69 10.19 12.88
CA SER A 24 -9.02 11.61 13.09
C SER A 24 -9.60 12.30 11.86
N MET A 25 -9.52 11.68 10.68
CA MET A 25 -9.95 12.25 9.41
C MET A 25 -11.45 12.55 9.43
N SER A 26 -11.84 13.73 8.98
CA SER A 26 -13.25 14.07 8.82
C SER A 26 -13.89 13.27 7.69
N GLU A 27 -15.21 13.12 7.74
CA GLU A 27 -15.94 12.44 6.66
C GLU A 27 -15.74 13.17 5.32
N ALA A 28 -15.68 14.50 5.32
CA ALA A 28 -15.45 15.29 4.10
C ALA A 28 -14.08 15.01 3.47
N GLU A 29 -13.01 14.92 4.28
CA GLU A 29 -11.68 14.57 3.81
C GLU A 29 -11.63 13.13 3.28
N PHE A 30 -12.26 12.19 3.98
CA PHE A 30 -12.36 10.81 3.52
C PHE A 30 -13.05 10.71 2.16
N GLN A 31 -14.20 11.39 1.99
CA GLN A 31 -14.92 11.44 0.73
C GLN A 31 -14.09 12.10 -0.38
N ALA A 32 -13.29 13.13 -0.08
CA ALA A 32 -12.38 13.75 -1.05
C ALA A 32 -11.29 12.77 -1.52
N HIS A 33 -10.65 12.04 -0.60
CA HIS A 33 -9.67 11.00 -0.96
C HIS A 33 -10.30 9.87 -1.78
N LYS A 34 -11.49 9.40 -1.38
CA LYS A 34 -12.27 8.38 -2.07
C LYS A 34 -12.63 8.82 -3.48
N ALA A 35 -13.13 10.04 -3.66
CA ALA A 35 -13.45 10.61 -4.96
C ALA A 35 -12.21 10.74 -5.85
N GLY A 36 -11.06 11.16 -5.30
CA GLY A 36 -9.78 11.23 -6.01
C GLY A 36 -9.34 9.85 -6.53
N LEU A 37 -9.45 8.81 -5.71
CA LEU A 37 -9.12 7.43 -6.12
C LEU A 37 -10.07 6.91 -7.19
N ILE A 38 -11.38 7.11 -7.04
CA ILE A 38 -12.38 6.72 -8.06
C ILE A 38 -12.11 7.41 -9.39
N SER A 39 -11.82 8.72 -9.36
CA SER A 39 -11.47 9.49 -10.56
C SER A 39 -10.23 8.93 -11.25
N LYS A 40 -9.17 8.59 -10.49
CA LYS A 40 -7.97 7.97 -11.03
C LYS A 40 -8.25 6.60 -11.66
N LEU A 41 -9.08 5.78 -11.02
CA LEU A 41 -9.45 4.45 -11.53
C LEU A 41 -10.29 4.52 -12.82
N ARG A 42 -11.20 5.49 -12.91
CA ARG A 42 -12.09 5.70 -14.07
C ARG A 42 -11.46 6.58 -15.16
N LYS A 43 -10.25 7.08 -14.97
CA LYS A 43 -9.56 7.92 -15.96
C LYS A 43 -9.46 7.17 -17.29
N LYS A 44 -9.95 7.80 -18.35
CA LYS A 44 -9.85 7.29 -19.72
C LYS A 44 -8.38 7.24 -20.17
N ASP A 45 -8.04 6.18 -20.90
CA ASP A 45 -6.73 6.04 -21.53
C ASP A 45 -6.49 7.21 -22.50
N GLN A 46 -5.34 7.87 -22.41
CA GLN A 46 -5.03 9.06 -23.20
C GLN A 46 -4.50 8.72 -24.60
N ASN A 47 -4.05 7.48 -24.79
CA ASN A 47 -3.47 6.99 -26.03
C ASN A 47 -3.60 5.46 -26.13
N THR A 48 -3.26 4.91 -27.30
CA THR A 48 -3.36 3.46 -27.56
C THR A 48 -2.40 2.63 -26.70
N MET A 49 -1.23 3.16 -26.34
CA MET A 49 -0.27 2.46 -25.48
C MET A 49 -0.83 2.26 -24.07
N GLU A 50 -1.41 3.30 -23.45
CA GLU A 50 -2.07 3.20 -22.15
C GLU A 50 -3.21 2.18 -22.16
N ARG A 51 -3.99 2.14 -23.25
CA ARG A 51 -5.05 1.15 -23.42
C ARG A 51 -4.50 -0.28 -23.54
N ALA A 52 -3.42 -0.47 -24.30
CA ALA A 52 -2.76 -1.77 -24.43
C ALA A 52 -2.23 -2.26 -23.08
N LEU A 53 -1.55 -1.38 -22.32
CA LEU A 53 -1.07 -1.67 -20.97
C LEU A 53 -2.22 -2.02 -20.01
N ARG A 54 -3.35 -1.30 -20.09
CA ARG A 54 -4.54 -1.62 -19.30
C ARG A 54 -5.08 -3.02 -19.63
N TYR A 55 -5.17 -3.39 -20.90
CA TYR A 55 -5.63 -4.74 -21.28
C TYR A 55 -4.65 -5.82 -20.85
N MET A 56 -3.34 -5.58 -20.95
CA MET A 56 -2.32 -6.51 -20.49
C MET A 56 -2.41 -6.75 -18.98
N ASP A 57 -2.59 -5.71 -18.16
CA ASP A 57 -2.84 -5.84 -16.71
C ASP A 57 -4.10 -6.67 -16.41
N ASN A 58 -5.17 -6.55 -17.22
CA ASN A 58 -6.36 -7.40 -17.05
C ASN A 58 -6.05 -8.87 -17.38
N LEU A 59 -5.29 -9.14 -18.44
CA LEU A 59 -4.89 -10.51 -18.82
C LEU A 59 -3.96 -11.14 -17.77
N GLU A 60 -2.99 -10.40 -17.24
CA GLU A 60 -2.08 -10.86 -16.18
C GLU A 60 -2.85 -11.23 -14.90
N ARG A 61 -3.92 -10.48 -14.60
CA ARG A 61 -4.85 -10.78 -13.49
C ARG A 61 -5.83 -11.91 -13.81
N LYS A 62 -5.77 -12.51 -14.99
CA LYS A 62 -6.75 -13.49 -15.52
C LYS A 62 -8.18 -12.95 -15.53
N HIS A 63 -8.33 -11.64 -15.69
CA HIS A 63 -9.62 -10.93 -15.70
C HIS A 63 -10.09 -10.70 -17.14
N GLN A 64 -10.97 -11.57 -17.63
CA GLN A 64 -11.42 -11.56 -19.03
C GLN A 64 -12.47 -10.47 -19.34
N GLY A 65 -12.99 -9.77 -18.33
CA GLY A 65 -14.00 -8.73 -18.52
C GLY A 65 -13.46 -7.39 -19.01
N PHE A 66 -12.13 -7.17 -18.95
CA PHE A 66 -11.45 -5.91 -19.30
C PHE A 66 -11.99 -4.64 -18.61
N ASP A 67 -12.78 -4.82 -17.56
CA ASP A 67 -13.48 -3.82 -16.75
C ASP A 67 -12.95 -3.77 -15.31
N TYR A 68 -11.77 -4.36 -15.03
CA TYR A 68 -11.21 -4.46 -13.67
C TYR A 68 -11.16 -3.11 -12.95
N ARG A 69 -10.68 -2.05 -13.62
CA ARG A 69 -10.60 -0.70 -13.02
C ARG A 69 -11.99 -0.13 -12.71
N GLN A 70 -12.99 -0.42 -13.54
CA GLN A 70 -14.36 0.03 -13.33
C GLN A 70 -14.98 -0.67 -12.13
N ARG A 71 -14.88 -2.01 -12.06
CA ARG A 71 -15.36 -2.79 -10.91
C ARG A 71 -14.67 -2.38 -9.62
N LEU A 72 -13.36 -2.15 -9.67
CA LEU A 72 -12.60 -1.68 -8.50
C LEU A 72 -13.10 -0.29 -8.05
N ALA A 73 -13.39 0.62 -8.97
CA ALA A 73 -13.97 1.92 -8.64
C ALA A 73 -15.36 1.79 -7.99
N ASP A 74 -16.18 0.84 -8.46
CA ASP A 74 -17.52 0.59 -7.94
C ASP A 74 -17.47 -0.01 -6.53
N ILE A 75 -16.51 -0.90 -6.25
CA ILE A 75 -16.24 -1.42 -4.90
C ILE A 75 -15.72 -0.31 -3.99
N VAL A 76 -14.76 0.50 -4.46
CA VAL A 76 -14.24 1.64 -3.70
C VAL A 76 -15.37 2.60 -3.36
N ALA A 77 -16.35 2.81 -4.24
CA ALA A 77 -17.51 3.66 -3.99
C ALA A 77 -18.37 3.20 -2.81
N GLN A 78 -18.29 1.93 -2.42
CA GLN A 78 -19.02 1.35 -1.28
C GLN A 78 -18.22 1.39 0.03
N LEU A 79 -16.94 1.74 0.01
CA LEU A 79 -16.11 1.82 1.21
C LEU A 79 -16.52 2.99 2.12
N ASP A 80 -16.53 2.75 3.42
CA ASP A 80 -16.63 3.79 4.45
C ASP A 80 -15.29 3.91 5.22
N ARG A 81 -15.15 4.98 6.00
CA ARG A 81 -13.91 5.25 6.74
C ARG A 81 -13.65 4.20 7.82
N ASP A 82 -14.70 3.71 8.47
CA ASP A 82 -14.58 2.81 9.62
C ASP A 82 -14.11 1.40 9.18
N SER A 83 -14.59 0.90 8.05
CA SER A 83 -14.12 -0.35 7.43
C SER A 83 -12.66 -0.25 6.96
N LEU A 84 -12.25 0.89 6.40
CA LEU A 84 -10.85 1.17 6.08
C LEU A 84 -9.98 1.16 7.34
N LEU A 85 -10.41 1.85 8.41
CA LEU A 85 -9.69 1.91 9.68
C LEU A 85 -9.58 0.52 10.32
N ALA A 86 -10.65 -0.26 10.30
CA ALA A 86 -10.65 -1.63 10.82
C ALA A 86 -9.67 -2.53 10.03
N PHE A 87 -9.68 -2.44 8.70
CA PHE A 87 -8.71 -3.15 7.86
C PHE A 87 -7.28 -2.73 8.18
N TYR A 88 -7.03 -1.42 8.30
CA TYR A 88 -5.70 -0.86 8.57
C TYR A 88 -5.16 -1.36 9.91
N ARG A 89 -5.97 -1.27 10.99
CA ARG A 89 -5.62 -1.78 12.33
C ARG A 89 -5.29 -3.26 12.29
N GLN A 90 -6.19 -4.07 11.74
CA GLN A 90 -6.03 -5.52 11.71
C GLN A 90 -4.79 -5.95 10.91
N ARG A 91 -4.53 -5.33 9.75
CA ARG A 91 -3.53 -5.81 8.79
C ARG A 91 -2.17 -5.14 8.90
N LEU A 92 -2.12 -3.89 9.34
CA LEU A 92 -0.87 -3.11 9.38
C LEU A 92 -0.38 -2.81 10.79
N LEU A 93 -1.24 -2.88 11.81
CA LEU A 93 -0.83 -2.65 13.21
C LEU A 93 -0.78 -3.95 14.03
N GLU A 94 -1.79 -4.82 13.91
CA GLU A 94 -1.89 -6.03 14.76
C GLU A 94 -1.25 -7.27 14.13
N LYS A 95 -1.49 -7.49 12.83
CA LYS A 95 -1.05 -8.70 12.11
C LYS A 95 -0.22 -8.34 10.89
N LEU A 96 0.76 -7.47 11.10
CA LEU A 96 1.67 -7.05 10.04
C LEU A 96 2.42 -8.27 9.50
N ARG A 97 2.21 -8.56 8.22
CA ARG A 97 3.01 -9.52 7.47
C ARG A 97 3.90 -8.74 6.53
N HIS A 98 5.16 -8.60 6.90
CA HIS A 98 6.16 -7.91 6.08
C HIS A 98 7.34 -8.82 5.75
N LEU A 99 8.05 -8.45 4.69
CA LEU A 99 9.38 -8.94 4.34
C LEU A 99 10.27 -7.71 4.26
N VAL A 100 11.35 -7.70 5.04
CA VAL A 100 12.32 -6.61 5.04
C VAL A 100 13.62 -7.11 4.44
N VAL A 101 14.13 -6.38 3.45
CA VAL A 101 15.41 -6.67 2.77
C VAL A 101 16.34 -5.49 3.00
N TYR A 102 17.47 -5.76 3.64
CA TYR A 102 18.48 -4.74 3.92
C TYR A 102 19.61 -4.76 2.90
N SER A 103 19.98 -3.55 2.45
CA SER A 103 21.21 -3.30 1.70
C SER A 103 22.02 -2.24 2.45
N PRO A 104 22.89 -2.64 3.39
CA PRO A 104 23.56 -1.73 4.32
C PRO A 104 24.56 -0.76 3.67
N GLY A 105 24.94 -0.99 2.42
CA GLY A 105 26.00 -0.23 1.74
C GLY A 105 27.34 -0.32 2.48
N THR A 106 28.27 0.58 2.18
CA THR A 106 29.62 0.58 2.78
C THR A 106 29.74 1.44 4.03
N ARG A 107 28.76 2.32 4.28
CA ARG A 107 28.79 3.31 5.37
C ARG A 107 28.30 2.75 6.71
N PHE A 108 27.45 1.73 6.68
CA PHE A 108 26.91 1.05 7.87
C PHE A 108 27.07 -0.46 7.71
N PRO A 109 28.31 -0.99 7.65
CA PRO A 109 28.52 -2.42 7.46
C PRO A 109 27.85 -3.22 8.58
N GLU A 110 27.17 -4.31 8.22
CA GLU A 110 26.59 -5.24 9.17
C GLU A 110 27.69 -5.81 10.09
N LYS A 111 27.47 -5.78 11.40
CA LYS A 111 28.27 -6.59 12.33
C LYS A 111 27.73 -8.01 12.30
N GLU A 112 28.61 -9.00 12.21
CA GLU A 112 28.29 -10.45 12.11
C GLU A 112 27.24 -10.96 13.12
N ALA A 113 27.13 -10.32 14.30
CA ALA A 113 26.19 -10.67 15.34
C ALA A 113 24.70 -10.36 15.02
N ASP A 114 24.41 -9.47 14.07
CA ASP A 114 23.02 -9.12 13.69
C ASP A 114 22.39 -10.10 12.69
N ARG A 115 23.18 -10.95 12.04
CA ARG A 115 22.66 -12.00 11.12
C ARG A 115 21.77 -13.02 11.84
N ALA A 116 21.99 -13.24 13.13
CA ALA A 116 21.22 -14.20 13.92
C ALA A 116 19.80 -13.71 14.28
N LYS A 117 19.45 -12.45 13.97
CA LYS A 117 18.16 -11.84 14.31
C LYS A 117 17.20 -11.67 13.13
N VAL A 118 17.59 -12.05 11.92
CA VAL A 118 16.66 -12.11 10.78
C VAL A 118 15.77 -13.35 11.03
N PRO A 119 14.49 -13.19 11.40
CA PRO A 119 13.63 -14.36 11.53
C PRO A 119 13.47 -14.93 10.13
N SER A 120 13.87 -16.19 9.95
CA SER A 120 13.57 -16.90 8.70
C SER A 120 12.06 -16.91 8.54
N SER A 121 11.57 -16.33 7.45
CA SER A 121 10.18 -16.45 7.06
C SER A 121 9.96 -17.91 6.67
N THR A 122 9.35 -18.69 7.57
CA THR A 122 8.78 -20.01 7.27
C THR A 122 7.29 -19.96 7.60
#